data_AF-A0A8C9IXM0-F1
#
_entry.id   AF-A0A8C9IXM0-F1
#
_cell.length_a   1.000
_cell.length_b   1.000
_cell.length_c   1.000
_cell.angle_alpha   90.00
_cell.angle_beta   90.00
_cell.angle_gamma   90.00
#
_symmetry.space_group_name_H-M   'P 1'
#
loop_
_entity.id
_entity.type
_entity.pdbx_description
1 polymer ?
#
loop_
_entity_poly.entity_id
_entity_poly.type
_entity_poly.pdbx_seq_one_letter_code
_entity_poly.pdbx_strand_id
1 'polypeptide(L)'
;MIPPQEASARRREIEDKLKQEEETLSFIRDSLEKSDQLTKNMVSILSSFESRLMKLENSIIPVHKQTENLQRLQENVEKTLSCLDHVISYYHVASDTEKIIREGPTGRLEEYLGSMAKIQKAVEYFQDNSPDSPELNKVVRDLQNNVRSLGISVSALVS
;
A
#
# COMPACT_ATOMS: atom_id res chain seq x y z
N MET A 1 42.69 -41.39 -78.52
CA MET A 1 41.23 -41.55 -78.51
C MET A 1 40.87 -42.33 -77.27
N ILE A 2 39.96 -41.84 -76.44
CA ILE A 2 39.50 -42.57 -75.25
C ILE A 2 38.60 -43.72 -75.73
N PRO A 3 38.81 -44.97 -75.26
CA PRO A 3 37.95 -46.09 -75.62
C PRO A 3 36.47 -45.78 -75.34
N PRO A 4 35.53 -46.16 -76.22
CA PRO A 4 34.10 -45.90 -76.04
C PRO A 4 33.55 -46.38 -74.67
N GLN A 5 34.14 -47.45 -74.14
CA GLN A 5 33.81 -48.02 -72.83
C GLN A 5 34.15 -47.10 -71.64
N GLU A 6 35.29 -46.39 -71.68
CA GLU A 6 35.70 -45.46 -70.62
C GLU A 6 34.82 -44.20 -70.59
N ALA A 7 34.44 -43.69 -71.77
CA ALA A 7 33.55 -42.53 -71.89
C ALA A 7 32.10 -42.85 -71.49
N SER A 8 31.68 -44.12 -71.60
CA SER A 8 30.41 -44.61 -71.08
C SER A 8 30.43 -44.73 -69.55
N ALA A 9 31.51 -45.29 -68.99
CA ALA A 9 31.66 -45.43 -67.54
C ALA A 9 31.69 -44.08 -66.81
N ARG A 10 32.44 -43.10 -67.33
CA ARG A 10 32.46 -41.73 -66.77
C ARG A 10 31.11 -41.04 -66.84
N ARG A 11 30.33 -41.25 -67.91
CA ARG A 11 28.97 -40.70 -68.04
C ARG A 11 28.03 -41.23 -66.96
N ARG A 12 28.08 -42.54 -66.72
CA ARG A 12 27.29 -43.20 -65.68
C ARG A 12 27.65 -42.70 -64.28
N GLU A 13 28.93 -42.53 -63.99
CA GLU A 13 29.40 -42.02 -62.70
C GLU A 13 28.96 -40.56 -62.45
N ILE A 14 28.90 -39.74 -63.52
CA ILE A 14 28.37 -38.37 -63.45
C ILE A 14 26.86 -38.38 -63.21
N GLU A 15 26.10 -39.26 -63.89
CA GLU A 15 24.66 -39.41 -63.66
C GLU A 15 24.36 -39.87 -62.22
N ASP A 16 25.12 -40.82 -61.70
CA ASP A 16 24.96 -41.31 -60.33
C ASP A 16 25.25 -40.19 -59.30
N LYS A 17 26.32 -39.40 -59.50
CA LYS A 17 26.63 -38.22 -58.66
C LYS A 17 25.56 -37.14 -58.77
N LEU A 18 25.07 -36.86 -59.98
CA LEU A 18 24.01 -35.88 -60.20
C LEU A 18 22.74 -36.29 -59.45
N LYS A 19 22.35 -37.56 -59.54
CA LYS A 19 21.20 -38.09 -58.83
C LYS A 19 21.36 -37.97 -57.31
N GLN A 20 22.54 -38.27 -56.79
CA GLN A 20 22.81 -38.14 -55.36
C GLN A 20 22.79 -36.67 -54.88
N GLU A 21 23.30 -35.74 -55.67
CA GLU A 21 23.20 -34.31 -55.40
C GLU A 21 21.74 -33.82 -55.46
N GLU A 22 20.93 -34.30 -56.40
CA GLU A 22 19.49 -34.00 -56.47
C GLU A 22 18.73 -34.49 -55.24
N GLU A 23 19.00 -35.73 -54.79
CA GLU A 23 18.42 -36.28 -53.56
C GLU A 23 18.85 -35.48 -52.32
N THR A 24 20.12 -35.10 -52.24
CA THR A 24 20.66 -34.28 -51.14
C THR A 24 20.04 -32.88 -51.13
N LEU A 25 19.89 -32.24 -52.29
CA LEU A 25 19.23 -30.95 -52.43
C LEU A 25 17.77 -31.01 -52.01
N SER A 26 17.06 -32.09 -52.38
CA SER A 26 15.68 -32.31 -51.95
C SER A 26 15.60 -32.40 -50.42
N PHE A 27 16.47 -33.18 -49.80
CA PHE A 27 16.51 -33.32 -48.34
C PHE A 27 16.79 -31.99 -47.62
N ILE A 28 17.72 -31.18 -48.13
CA ILE A 28 18.05 -29.87 -47.56
C ILE A 28 16.86 -28.93 -47.69
N ARG A 29 16.17 -28.91 -48.85
CA ARG A 29 14.96 -28.09 -49.04
C ARG A 29 13.87 -28.46 -48.05
N ASP A 30 13.57 -29.75 -47.88
CA ASP A 30 12.56 -30.22 -46.93
C ASP A 30 12.93 -29.84 -45.48
N SER A 31 14.22 -29.92 -45.14
CA SER A 31 14.72 -29.55 -43.82
C SER A 31 14.61 -28.04 -43.57
N LEU A 32 14.89 -27.23 -44.60
CA LEU A 32 14.74 -25.79 -44.53
C LEU A 32 13.27 -25.38 -44.38
N GLU A 33 12.36 -26.01 -45.12
CA GLU A 33 10.92 -25.76 -45.00
C GLU A 33 10.39 -26.12 -43.61
N LYS A 34 10.84 -27.24 -43.03
CA LYS A 34 10.53 -27.60 -41.64
C LYS A 34 11.05 -26.56 -40.64
N SER A 35 12.26 -26.06 -40.85
CA SER A 35 12.86 -25.03 -39.99
C SER A 35 12.11 -23.68 -40.09
N ASP A 36 11.71 -23.29 -41.29
CA ASP A 36 10.89 -22.11 -41.53
C ASP A 36 9.51 -22.23 -40.86
N GLN A 37 8.87 -23.39 -40.97
CA GLN A 37 7.59 -23.65 -40.28
C GLN A 37 7.76 -23.58 -38.75
N LEU A 38 8.84 -24.13 -38.21
CA LEU A 38 9.14 -24.06 -36.78
C LEU A 38 9.31 -22.60 -36.31
N THR A 39 10.01 -21.80 -37.13
CA THR A 39 10.25 -20.38 -36.86
C THR A 39 8.94 -19.59 -36.89
N LYS A 40 8.08 -19.82 -37.88
CA LYS A 40 6.74 -19.20 -37.95
C LYS A 40 5.89 -19.56 -36.73
N ASN A 41 5.95 -20.81 -36.28
CA ASN A 41 5.25 -21.25 -35.08
C ASN A 41 5.77 -20.51 -33.83
N MET A 42 7.09 -20.34 -33.68
CA MET A 42 7.67 -19.58 -32.59
C MET A 42 7.23 -18.11 -32.62
N VAL A 43 7.27 -17.46 -33.78
CA VAL A 43 6.82 -16.07 -33.93
C VAL A 43 5.36 -15.93 -33.53
N SER A 44 4.49 -16.85 -33.98
CA SER A 44 3.06 -16.85 -33.59
C SER A 44 2.86 -16.96 -32.07
N ILE A 45 3.63 -17.84 -31.41
CA ILE A 45 3.59 -17.98 -29.95
C ILE A 45 4.03 -16.69 -29.27
N LEU A 46 5.15 -16.10 -29.70
CA LEU A 46 5.66 -14.85 -29.13
C LEU A 46 4.68 -13.69 -29.31
N SER A 47 4.09 -13.53 -30.49
CA SER A 47 3.05 -12.51 -30.73
C SER A 47 1.82 -12.71 -29.84
N SER A 48 1.42 -13.96 -29.58
CA SER A 48 0.34 -14.27 -28.63
C SER A 48 0.71 -13.86 -27.20
N PHE A 49 1.94 -14.14 -26.76
CA PHE A 49 2.44 -13.71 -25.46
C PHE A 49 2.46 -12.19 -25.32
N GLU A 50 2.98 -11.49 -26.32
CA GLU A 50 3.01 -10.02 -26.35
C GLU A 50 1.60 -9.43 -26.22
N SER A 51 0.63 -9.94 -26.98
CA SER A 51 -0.77 -9.49 -26.88
C SER A 51 -1.36 -9.73 -25.49
N ARG A 52 -1.06 -10.88 -24.86
CA ARG A 52 -1.54 -11.20 -23.51
C ARG A 52 -0.88 -10.32 -22.45
N LEU A 53 0.42 -10.03 -22.57
CA LEU A 53 1.14 -9.11 -21.68
C LEU A 53 0.58 -7.69 -21.79
N MET A 54 0.36 -7.19 -23.01
CA MET A 54 -0.28 -5.89 -23.24
C MET A 54 -1.67 -5.80 -22.59
N LYS A 55 -2.50 -6.84 -22.73
CA LYS A 55 -3.83 -6.87 -22.07
C LYS A 55 -3.71 -6.89 -20.55
N LEU A 56 -2.74 -7.64 -20.03
CA LEU A 56 -2.49 -7.72 -18.59
C LEU A 56 -2.03 -6.38 -18.04
N GLU A 57 -1.06 -5.73 -18.68
CA GLU A 57 -0.56 -4.41 -18.29
C GLU A 57 -1.68 -3.36 -18.28
N ASN A 58 -2.47 -3.30 -19.35
CA ASN A 58 -3.62 -2.39 -19.45
C ASN A 58 -4.69 -2.66 -18.39
N SER A 59 -4.77 -3.89 -17.85
CA SER A 59 -5.66 -4.23 -16.75
C SER A 59 -5.05 -3.94 -15.37
N ILE A 60 -3.74 -4.09 -15.21
CA ILE A 60 -3.05 -3.99 -13.91
C ILE A 60 -2.80 -2.53 -13.51
N ILE A 61 -2.37 -1.70 -14.46
CA ILE A 61 -2.10 -0.27 -14.20
C ILE A 61 -3.30 0.45 -13.55
N PRO A 62 -4.53 0.38 -14.09
CA PRO A 62 -5.67 1.07 -13.48
C PRO A 62 -6.00 0.52 -12.09
N VAL A 63 -5.84 -0.79 -11.86
CA VAL A 63 -6.06 -1.41 -10.55
C VAL A 63 -5.07 -0.88 -9.51
N HIS A 64 -3.78 -0.77 -9.85
CA HIS A 64 -2.80 -0.16 -8.95
C HIS A 64 -3.14 1.30 -8.64
N LYS A 65 -3.50 2.09 -9.66
CA LYS A 65 -3.87 3.50 -9.46
C LYS A 65 -5.12 3.66 -8.60
N GLN A 66 -6.13 2.83 -8.81
CA GLN A 66 -7.35 2.82 -7.99
C GLN A 66 -7.05 2.39 -6.55
N THR A 67 -6.19 1.39 -6.37
CA THR A 67 -5.78 0.90 -5.04
C THR A 67 -4.99 1.98 -4.28
N GLU A 68 -4.04 2.65 -4.93
CA GLU A 68 -3.27 3.75 -4.34
C GLU A 68 -4.19 4.90 -3.91
N ASN A 69 -5.17 5.28 -4.75
CA ASN A 69 -6.15 6.28 -4.39
C ASN A 69 -7.02 5.85 -3.21
N LEU A 70 -7.41 4.57 -3.15
CA LEU A 70 -8.18 4.02 -2.04
C LEU A 70 -7.39 4.04 -0.73
N GLN A 71 -6.09 3.73 -0.78
CA GLN A 71 -5.19 3.84 0.38
C GLN A 71 -5.08 5.27 0.87
N ARG A 72 -4.87 6.25 -0.03
CA ARG A 72 -4.88 7.68 0.36
C ARG A 72 -6.20 8.10 0.99
N LEU A 73 -7.32 7.64 0.43
CA LEU A 73 -8.64 7.91 0.99
C LEU A 73 -8.78 7.32 2.39
N GLN A 74 -8.36 6.07 2.58
CA GLN A 74 -8.36 5.41 3.88
C GLN A 74 -7.52 6.19 4.90
N GLU A 75 -6.28 6.57 4.54
CA GLU A 75 -5.42 7.36 5.43
C GLU A 75 -6.06 8.70 5.82
N ASN A 76 -6.74 9.36 4.88
CA ASN A 76 -7.44 10.62 5.17
C ASN A 76 -8.62 10.40 6.13
N VAL A 77 -9.36 9.31 5.95
CA VAL A 77 -10.46 8.93 6.85
C VAL A 77 -9.92 8.62 8.25
N GLU A 78 -8.85 7.83 8.36
CA GLU A 78 -8.22 7.51 9.65
C GLU A 78 -7.68 8.75 10.37
N LYS A 79 -7.01 9.66 9.64
CA LYS A 79 -6.56 10.95 10.20
C LYS A 79 -7.74 11.79 10.69
N THR A 80 -8.81 11.85 9.91
CA THR A 80 -10.02 12.61 10.28
C THR A 80 -10.67 12.01 11.53
N LEU A 81 -10.81 10.68 11.59
CA LEU A 81 -11.33 9.99 12.76
C LEU A 81 -10.47 10.25 14.00
N SER A 82 -9.14 10.16 13.88
CA SER A 82 -8.22 10.45 14.98
C SER A 82 -8.34 11.90 15.47
N CYS A 83 -8.48 12.87 14.56
CA CYS A 83 -8.75 14.26 14.93
C CYS A 83 -10.10 14.40 15.65
N LEU A 84 -11.14 13.74 15.19
CA LEU A 84 -12.46 13.76 15.84
C LEU A 84 -12.41 13.13 17.23
N ASP A 85 -11.76 11.97 17.40
CA ASP A 85 -11.56 11.34 18.70
C ASP A 85 -10.82 12.25 19.66
N HIS A 86 -9.80 12.98 19.17
CA HIS A 86 -9.09 13.97 19.97
C HIS A 86 -10.00 15.11 20.43
N VAL A 87 -10.85 15.66 19.55
CA VAL A 87 -11.82 16.70 19.92
C VAL A 87 -12.85 16.18 20.92
N ILE A 88 -13.45 15.01 20.65
CA ILE A 88 -14.44 14.37 21.53
C ILE A 88 -13.86 14.13 22.92
N SER A 89 -12.57 13.78 23.02
CA SER A 89 -11.92 13.56 24.32
C SER A 89 -12.06 14.75 25.27
N TYR A 90 -11.99 15.99 24.76
CA TYR A 90 -12.14 17.20 25.58
C TYR A 90 -13.56 17.38 26.13
N TYR A 91 -14.59 16.95 25.40
CA TYR A 91 -15.98 17.01 25.84
C TYR A 91 -16.27 16.01 26.98
N HIS A 92 -15.51 14.90 27.07
CA HIS A 92 -15.66 13.93 28.15
C HIS A 92 -14.84 14.26 29.41
N VAL A 93 -13.83 15.14 29.32
CA VAL A 93 -12.92 15.45 30.44
C VAL A 93 -13.67 15.80 31.73
N ALA A 94 -14.72 16.60 31.66
CA ALA A 94 -15.47 17.00 32.85
C ALA A 94 -16.19 15.81 33.53
N SER A 95 -16.70 14.85 32.74
CA SER A 95 -17.32 13.63 33.27
C SER A 95 -16.28 12.64 33.80
N ASP A 96 -15.20 12.44 33.06
CA ASP A 96 -14.17 11.45 33.38
C ASP A 96 -13.40 11.80 34.65
N THR A 97 -13.24 13.09 34.93
CA THR A 97 -12.50 13.58 36.10
C THR A 97 -13.40 13.85 37.31
N GLU A 98 -14.72 13.90 37.16
CA GLU A 98 -15.68 14.30 38.20
C GLU A 98 -15.49 13.54 39.52
N LYS A 99 -15.33 12.22 39.46
CA LYS A 99 -15.15 11.37 40.64
C LYS A 99 -13.87 11.73 41.41
N ILE A 100 -12.76 11.86 40.70
CA ILE A 100 -11.45 12.17 41.29
C ILE A 100 -11.47 13.57 41.91
N ILE A 101 -12.08 14.54 41.23
CA ILE A 101 -12.28 15.90 41.72
C ILE A 101 -13.07 15.89 43.03
N ARG A 102 -14.23 15.20 43.04
CA ARG A 102 -15.15 15.17 44.19
C ARG A 102 -14.49 14.59 45.43
N GLU A 103 -13.70 13.54 45.25
CA GLU A 103 -13.13 12.81 46.36
C GLU A 103 -11.77 13.38 46.85
N GLY A 104 -11.22 14.39 46.16
CA GLY A 104 -10.07 15.17 46.61
C GLY A 104 -8.69 14.47 46.50
N PRO A 105 -7.59 15.22 46.74
CA PRO A 105 -6.21 14.74 46.50
C PRO A 105 -5.64 13.84 47.60
N THR A 106 -6.31 13.71 48.76
CA THR A 106 -5.79 12.98 49.92
C THR A 106 -5.53 11.49 49.59
N GLY A 107 -4.28 11.04 49.77
CA GLY A 107 -3.88 9.65 49.53
C GLY A 107 -3.70 9.26 48.05
N ARG A 108 -3.90 10.19 47.10
CA ARG A 108 -3.80 9.95 45.64
C ARG A 108 -3.44 11.22 44.86
N LEU A 109 -2.46 11.95 45.35
CA LEU A 109 -2.07 13.25 44.82
C LEU A 109 -1.71 13.19 43.33
N GLU A 110 -0.98 12.16 42.88
CA GLU A 110 -0.58 12.03 41.47
C GLU A 110 -1.77 11.87 40.52
N GLU A 111 -2.74 11.02 40.87
CA GLU A 111 -3.97 10.81 40.08
C GLU A 111 -4.81 12.11 40.00
N TYR A 112 -4.85 12.84 41.12
CA TYR A 112 -5.55 14.11 41.21
C TYR A 112 -4.89 15.20 40.34
N LEU A 113 -3.56 15.34 40.42
CA LEU A 113 -2.80 16.26 39.58
C LEU A 113 -2.91 15.89 38.09
N GLY A 114 -2.94 14.60 37.75
CA GLY A 114 -3.19 14.12 36.39
C GLY A 114 -4.57 14.54 35.87
N SER A 115 -5.61 14.46 36.71
CA SER A 115 -6.95 14.96 36.39
C SER A 115 -6.97 16.49 36.21
N MET A 116 -6.30 17.24 37.08
CA MET A 116 -6.17 18.69 36.95
C MET A 116 -5.48 19.08 35.63
N ALA A 117 -4.42 18.40 35.23
CA ALA A 117 -3.72 18.65 33.98
C ALA A 117 -4.61 18.38 32.75
N LYS A 118 -5.46 17.34 32.79
CA LYS A 118 -6.44 17.06 31.74
C LYS A 118 -7.49 18.17 31.62
N ILE A 119 -8.01 18.64 32.76
CA ILE A 119 -8.99 19.75 32.80
C ILE A 119 -8.36 21.04 32.28
N GLN A 120 -7.12 21.35 32.67
CA GLN A 120 -6.41 22.51 32.16
C GLN A 120 -6.28 22.49 30.64
N LYS A 121 -5.86 21.35 30.06
CA LYS A 121 -5.78 21.20 28.59
C LYS A 121 -7.13 21.36 27.91
N ALA A 122 -8.22 20.91 28.53
CA ALA A 122 -9.57 21.12 28.01
C ALA A 122 -9.98 22.60 28.07
N VAL A 123 -9.62 23.31 29.14
CA VAL A 123 -9.83 24.77 29.25
C VAL A 123 -9.11 25.50 28.12
N GLU A 124 -7.82 25.22 27.91
CA GLU A 124 -7.02 25.82 26.82
C GLU A 124 -7.67 25.54 25.45
N TYR A 125 -8.05 24.28 25.19
CA TYR A 125 -8.73 23.88 23.96
C TYR A 125 -10.03 24.67 23.73
N PHE A 126 -10.93 24.73 24.73
CA PHE A 126 -12.21 25.42 24.58
C PHE A 126 -12.06 26.94 24.55
N GLN A 127 -11.05 27.52 25.19
CA GLN A 127 -10.77 28.95 25.08
C GLN A 127 -10.40 29.34 23.64
N ASP A 128 -9.53 28.55 23.01
CA ASP A 128 -9.04 28.84 21.65
C ASP A 128 -10.10 28.54 20.57
N ASN A 129 -10.94 27.52 20.78
CA ASN A 129 -11.84 27.01 19.74
C ASN A 129 -13.33 27.33 19.98
N SER A 130 -13.76 27.56 21.22
CA SER A 130 -15.18 27.74 21.59
C SER A 130 -15.34 28.56 22.89
N PRO A 131 -14.95 29.86 22.88
CA PRO A 131 -14.80 30.68 24.09
C PRO A 131 -16.11 30.95 24.85
N ASP A 132 -17.27 30.87 24.20
CA ASP A 132 -18.58 31.11 24.82
C ASP A 132 -19.35 29.81 25.13
N SER A 133 -18.67 28.66 25.08
CA SER A 133 -19.30 27.35 25.25
C SER A 133 -19.69 27.05 26.70
N PRO A 134 -20.83 26.36 26.94
CA PRO A 134 -21.17 25.86 28.27
C PRO A 134 -20.15 24.84 28.80
N GLU A 135 -19.48 24.12 27.89
CA GLU A 135 -18.40 23.18 28.21
C GLU A 135 -17.21 23.90 28.85
N LEU A 136 -16.75 25.03 28.28
CA LEU A 136 -15.68 25.84 28.88
C LEU A 136 -16.03 26.26 30.30
N ASN A 137 -17.25 26.78 30.49
CA ASN A 137 -17.73 27.20 31.81
C ASN A 137 -17.71 26.05 32.82
N LYS A 138 -18.05 24.83 32.37
CA LYS A 138 -18.02 23.63 33.21
C LYS A 138 -16.59 23.28 33.62
N VAL A 139 -15.66 23.15 32.68
CA VAL A 139 -14.26 22.76 32.99
C VAL A 139 -13.51 23.83 33.79
N VAL A 140 -13.80 25.12 33.59
CA VAL A 140 -13.21 26.21 34.39
C VAL A 140 -13.67 26.13 35.85
N ARG A 141 -14.95 25.86 36.10
CA ARG A 141 -15.46 25.66 37.46
C ARG A 141 -14.83 24.46 38.14
N ASP A 142 -14.68 23.35 37.43
CA ASP A 142 -14.04 22.14 37.94
C ASP A 142 -12.56 22.40 38.31
N LEU A 143 -11.85 23.18 37.50
CA LEU A 143 -10.48 23.61 37.80
C LEU A 143 -10.42 24.48 39.07
N GLN A 144 -11.33 25.44 39.22
CA GLN A 144 -11.40 26.30 40.41
C GLN A 144 -11.67 25.49 41.69
N ASN A 145 -12.56 24.49 41.61
CA ASN A 145 -12.83 23.57 42.72
C ASN A 145 -11.57 22.78 43.10
N ASN A 146 -10.80 22.36 42.09
CA ASN A 146 -9.58 21.60 42.34
C ASN A 146 -8.50 22.41 43.06
N VAL A 147 -8.27 23.64 42.62
CA VAL A 147 -7.31 24.56 43.26
C VAL A 147 -7.69 24.79 44.73
N ARG A 148 -8.98 24.96 45.02
CA ARG A 148 -9.47 25.11 46.40
C ARG A 148 -9.24 23.86 47.24
N SER A 149 -9.59 22.68 46.71
CA SER A 149 -9.41 21.41 47.42
C SER A 149 -7.94 21.15 47.75
N LEU A 150 -7.05 21.38 46.78
CA LEU A 150 -5.61 21.25 46.98
C LEU A 150 -5.10 22.23 48.04
N GLY A 151 -5.56 23.49 48.02
CA GLY A 151 -5.20 24.48 49.04
C GLY A 151 -5.61 24.06 50.46
N ILE A 152 -6.80 23.47 50.62
CA ILE A 152 -7.26 22.93 51.90
C ILE A 152 -6.38 21.77 52.36
N SER A 153 -6.08 20.82 51.47
CA SER A 153 -5.22 19.68 51.80
C SER A 153 -3.80 20.11 52.19
N VAL A 154 -3.22 21.10 51.51
CA VAL A 154 -1.91 21.66 51.87
C VAL A 154 -1.96 22.34 53.25
N SER A 155 -3.00 23.14 53.52
CA SER A 155 -3.17 23.78 54.83
C SER A 155 -3.30 22.76 55.96
N ALA A 156 -3.97 21.63 55.71
CA ALA A 156 -4.15 20.55 56.68
C ALA A 156 -2.86 19.75 56.95
N LEU A 157 -1.89 19.74 56.03
CA LEU A 157 -0.57 19.12 56.24
C LEU A 157 0.40 20.02 57.02
N VAL A 158 0.17 21.35 56.98
CA VAL A 158 1.03 22.36 57.62
C VAL A 158 0.54 22.76 59.02
N SER A 159 -0.70 22.40 59.38
CA SER A 159 -1.32 22.64 60.69
C SER A 159 -1.11 21.46 61.63
#